data_AF-A0A8T7ACN2-F1
#
_entry.id   AF-A0A8T7ACN2-F1
#
_cell.length_a   1.000
_cell.length_b   1.000
_cell.length_c   1.000
_cell.angle_alpha   90.00
_cell.angle_beta   90.00
_cell.angle_gamma   90.00
#
_symmetry.space_group_name_H-M   'P 1'
#
loop_
_entity.id
_entity.type
_entity.pdbx_description
1 polymer ?
#
loop_
_entity_poly.entity_id
_entity_poly.type
_entity_poly.pdbx_seq_one_letter_code
_entity_poly.pdbx_strand_id
1 'polypeptide(L)'
;MKQTDDVRIAATKELVSPAQIHEQFPISDRAAQCTADGRKEIQEIMAGRDDRLVVVVGPCSIHDPESALEYATRLAGLKSELQDDLMIVMRVYFEKPRTTVGWKGLINDPDLDSSYKVNKGLGIARRLLLSINELGVPAGCEYLDLITPQYTGDVVAWGAIGARTTESQCHRELASGLSCPVGFKNGTNGNLKIAVDAIGAASDPH
;
A
#
# COMPACT_ATOMS: atom_id res chain seq x y z
N MET A 1 18.72 30.65 -27.66
CA MET A 1 17.76 29.52 -27.69
C MET A 1 16.60 29.87 -26.77
N LYS A 2 15.35 29.56 -27.14
CA LYS A 2 14.23 29.60 -26.17
C LYS A 2 14.35 28.39 -25.26
N GLN A 3 14.26 28.58 -23.95
CA GLN A 3 14.21 27.47 -23.00
C GLN A 3 12.83 26.80 -23.09
N THR A 4 12.83 25.53 -23.46
CA THR A 4 11.61 24.70 -23.58
C THR A 4 11.52 23.64 -22.49
N ASP A 5 12.60 23.41 -21.75
CA ASP A 5 12.72 22.36 -20.74
C ASP A 5 12.71 22.94 -19.32
N ASP A 6 12.10 22.20 -18.38
CA ASP A 6 11.99 22.52 -16.95
C ASP A 6 11.47 23.93 -16.61
N VAL A 7 10.77 24.58 -17.53
CA VAL A 7 10.29 25.97 -17.39
C VAL A 7 9.31 26.18 -16.22
N ARG A 8 8.77 25.11 -15.64
CA ARG A 8 7.87 25.10 -14.46
C ARG A 8 8.36 24.20 -13.32
N ILE A 9 9.60 23.69 -13.40
CA ILE A 9 10.18 22.84 -12.36
C ILE A 9 10.95 23.72 -11.38
N ALA A 10 10.56 23.68 -10.11
CA ALA A 10 11.23 24.45 -9.07
C ALA A 10 12.57 23.80 -8.65
N ALA A 11 12.59 22.47 -8.54
CA ALA A 11 13.78 21.69 -8.24
C ALA A 11 13.52 20.21 -8.55
N THR A 12 14.58 19.49 -8.92
CA THR A 12 14.61 18.03 -9.01
C THR A 12 15.60 17.52 -7.96
N LYS A 13 15.20 16.52 -7.18
CA LYS A 13 16.03 15.89 -6.14
C LYS A 13 16.04 14.39 -6.37
N GLU A 14 17.19 13.78 -6.14
CA GLU A 14 17.33 12.34 -6.27
C GLU A 14 16.61 11.60 -5.13
N LEU A 15 15.92 10.52 -5.50
CA LEU A 15 15.39 9.55 -4.56
C LEU A 15 16.42 8.47 -4.31
N VAL A 16 16.53 8.03 -3.06
CA VAL A 16 17.28 6.83 -2.71
C VAL A 16 16.75 5.64 -3.52
N SER A 17 17.61 4.74 -3.98
CA SER A 17 17.15 3.59 -4.75
C SER A 17 16.36 2.59 -3.89
N PRO A 18 15.44 1.81 -4.48
CA PRO A 18 14.77 0.72 -3.76
C PRO A 18 15.74 -0.26 -3.12
N ALA A 19 16.83 -0.63 -3.82
CA ALA A 19 17.85 -1.54 -3.32
C ALA A 19 18.51 -1.03 -2.02
N GLN A 20 18.86 0.26 -1.96
CA GLN A 20 19.43 0.87 -0.76
C GLN A 20 18.44 0.90 0.41
N ILE A 21 17.16 1.15 0.13
CA ILE A 21 16.10 1.09 1.15
C ILE A 21 15.89 -0.33 1.66
N HIS A 22 15.95 -1.33 0.79
CA HIS A 22 15.85 -2.74 1.17
C HIS A 22 17.07 -3.20 1.98
N GLU A 23 18.27 -2.74 1.63
CA GLU A 23 19.50 -3.01 2.40
C GLU A 23 19.45 -2.37 3.78
N GLN A 24 18.97 -1.12 3.88
CA GLN A 24 18.85 -0.41 5.14
C GLN A 24 17.75 -0.99 6.06
N PHE A 25 16.68 -1.51 5.46
CA PHE A 25 15.54 -2.10 6.15
C PHE A 25 15.22 -3.47 5.56
N PRO A 26 16.03 -4.50 5.86
CA PRO A 26 15.84 -5.83 5.30
C PRO A 26 14.56 -6.47 5.83
N ILE A 27 13.91 -7.27 4.98
CA ILE A 27 12.78 -8.09 5.41
C ILE A 27 13.28 -9.21 6.32
N SER A 28 12.65 -9.38 7.48
CA SER A 28 12.91 -10.51 8.38
C SER A 28 12.12 -11.74 7.95
N ASP A 29 12.60 -12.94 8.29
CA ASP A 29 11.90 -14.20 7.98
C ASP A 29 10.46 -14.20 8.48
N ARG A 30 10.23 -13.60 9.65
CA ARG A 30 8.89 -13.48 10.24
C ARG A 30 7.99 -12.54 9.43
N ALA A 31 8.51 -11.39 9.00
CA ALA A 31 7.74 -10.47 8.15
C ALA A 31 7.45 -11.08 6.77
N ALA A 32 8.42 -11.79 6.19
CA ALA A 32 8.26 -12.51 4.94
C ALA A 32 7.18 -13.60 5.04
N GLN A 33 7.22 -14.41 6.09
CA GLN A 33 6.22 -15.45 6.35
C GLN A 33 4.82 -14.86 6.54
N CYS A 34 4.69 -13.82 7.39
CA CYS A 34 3.40 -13.15 7.61
C CYS A 34 2.81 -12.57 6.32
N THR A 35 3.65 -11.96 5.49
CA THR A 35 3.22 -11.41 4.19
C THR A 35 2.79 -12.52 3.23
N ALA A 36 3.58 -13.59 3.11
CA ALA A 36 3.32 -14.70 2.21
C ALA A 36 2.04 -15.47 2.61
N ASP A 37 1.88 -15.77 3.89
CA ASP A 37 0.68 -16.42 4.42
C ASP A 37 -0.54 -15.52 4.22
N GLY A 38 -0.41 -14.23 4.51
CA GLY A 38 -1.49 -13.27 4.30
C GLY A 38 -1.98 -13.23 2.85
N ARG A 39 -1.06 -13.22 1.87
CA ARG A 39 -1.41 -13.29 0.44
C ARG A 39 -2.13 -14.59 0.11
N LYS A 40 -1.60 -15.72 0.58
CA LYS A 40 -2.17 -17.04 0.33
C LYS A 40 -3.59 -17.16 0.91
N GLU A 41 -3.79 -16.81 2.17
CA GLU A 41 -5.10 -16.86 2.83
C GLU A 41 -6.13 -15.99 2.11
N ILE A 42 -5.76 -14.77 1.70
CA ILE A 42 -6.65 -13.91 0.91
C ILE A 42 -7.01 -14.57 -0.42
N GLN A 43 -6.06 -15.20 -1.12
CA GLN A 43 -6.32 -15.91 -2.37
C GLN A 43 -7.25 -17.11 -2.18
N GLU A 44 -7.09 -17.89 -1.12
CA GLU A 44 -7.97 -19.02 -0.78
C GLU A 44 -9.40 -18.55 -0.53
N ILE A 45 -9.58 -17.44 0.20
CA ILE A 45 -10.90 -16.84 0.45
C ILE A 45 -11.51 -16.30 -0.84
N MET A 46 -10.76 -15.56 -1.65
CA MET A 46 -11.26 -15.03 -2.93
C MET A 46 -11.61 -16.15 -3.92
N ALA A 47 -10.97 -17.31 -3.80
CA ALA A 47 -11.28 -18.49 -4.60
C ALA A 47 -12.44 -19.34 -4.03
N GLY A 48 -13.01 -18.96 -2.88
CA GLY A 48 -14.09 -19.68 -2.22
C GLY A 48 -13.69 -21.02 -1.59
N ARG A 49 -12.39 -21.23 -1.32
CA ARG A 49 -11.86 -22.44 -0.67
C ARG A 49 -11.76 -22.30 0.85
N ASP A 50 -11.87 -21.08 1.34
CA ASP A 50 -11.93 -20.69 2.74
C ASP A 50 -13.12 -19.74 2.88
N ASP A 51 -14.01 -19.98 3.86
CA ASP A 51 -15.27 -19.27 4.05
C ASP A 51 -15.17 -18.05 4.97
N ARG A 52 -13.97 -17.78 5.51
CA ARG A 52 -13.70 -16.59 6.31
C ARG A 52 -13.88 -15.30 5.53
N LEU A 53 -14.13 -14.21 6.24
CA LEU A 53 -14.26 -12.87 5.65
C LEU A 53 -12.92 -12.12 5.69
N VAL A 54 -12.44 -11.62 4.55
CA VAL A 54 -11.31 -10.68 4.52
C VAL A 54 -11.75 -9.31 5.06
N VAL A 55 -11.10 -8.85 6.12
CA VAL A 55 -11.38 -7.56 6.78
C VAL A 55 -10.17 -6.66 6.72
N VAL A 56 -10.21 -5.68 5.80
CA VAL A 56 -9.18 -4.62 5.71
C VAL A 56 -9.58 -3.46 6.62
N VAL A 57 -8.90 -3.31 7.76
CA VAL A 57 -9.30 -2.37 8.83
C VAL A 57 -8.12 -1.60 9.41
N GLY A 58 -8.31 -0.31 9.70
CA GLY A 58 -7.28 0.54 10.28
C GLY A 58 -7.51 2.02 10.03
N PRO A 59 -6.55 2.88 10.41
CA PRO A 59 -6.63 4.32 10.22
C PRO A 59 -6.86 4.72 8.76
N CYS A 60 -7.47 5.89 8.54
CA CYS A 60 -7.71 6.37 7.17
C CYS A 60 -6.40 6.66 6.41
N SER A 61 -5.41 7.19 7.12
CA SER A 61 -4.02 7.40 6.70
C SER A 61 -3.11 7.40 7.93
N ILE A 62 -1.92 6.83 7.81
CA ILE A 62 -0.89 6.82 8.86
C ILE A 62 -0.14 8.14 8.84
N HIS A 63 -0.10 8.84 9.96
CA HIS A 63 0.71 10.06 10.16
C HIS A 63 1.73 9.91 11.30
N ASP A 64 1.48 8.99 12.23
CA ASP A 64 2.35 8.69 13.37
C ASP A 64 2.64 7.18 13.43
N PRO A 65 3.90 6.75 13.21
CA PRO A 65 4.29 5.33 13.29
C PRO A 65 4.08 4.71 14.67
N GLU A 66 4.23 5.47 15.75
CA GLU A 66 4.11 4.92 17.11
C GLU A 66 2.66 4.51 17.41
N SER A 67 1.71 5.42 17.16
CA SER A 67 0.27 5.11 17.24
C SER A 67 -0.15 3.97 16.31
N ALA A 68 0.46 3.86 15.13
CA ALA A 68 0.19 2.77 14.21
C ALA A 68 0.63 1.40 14.75
N LEU A 69 1.79 1.34 15.42
CA LEU A 69 2.27 0.11 16.07
C LEU A 69 1.45 -0.26 17.32
N GLU A 70 0.99 0.74 18.09
CA GLU A 70 0.06 0.50 19.19
C GLU A 70 -1.25 -0.11 18.66
N TYR A 71 -1.79 0.44 17.56
CA TYR A 71 -2.97 -0.10 16.90
C TYR A 71 -2.73 -1.52 16.40
N ALA A 72 -1.61 -1.78 15.73
CA ALA A 72 -1.24 -3.10 15.22
C ALA A 72 -1.14 -4.14 16.34
N THR A 73 -0.57 -3.76 17.48
CA THR A 73 -0.44 -4.64 18.66
C THR A 73 -1.81 -5.06 19.20
N ARG A 74 -2.76 -4.13 19.29
CA ARG A 74 -4.14 -4.44 19.69
C ARG A 74 -4.85 -5.30 18.66
N LEU A 75 -4.64 -4.99 17.38
CA LEU A 75 -5.23 -5.74 16.27
C LEU A 75 -4.70 -7.18 16.19
N ALA A 76 -3.44 -7.42 16.58
CA ALA A 76 -2.87 -8.76 16.65
C ALA A 76 -3.64 -9.66 17.65
N GLY A 77 -4.05 -9.11 18.79
CA GLY A 77 -4.91 -9.81 19.76
C GLY A 77 -6.26 -10.20 19.14
N LEU A 78 -6.94 -9.25 18.51
CA LEU A 78 -8.23 -9.49 17.84
C LEU A 78 -8.11 -10.46 16.66
N LYS A 79 -7.02 -10.39 15.89
CA LYS A 79 -6.74 -11.34 14.80
C LYS A 79 -6.69 -12.76 15.34
N SER A 80 -6.04 -13.00 16.47
CA SER A 80 -5.98 -14.34 17.08
C SER A 80 -7.33 -14.79 17.63
N GLU A 81 -8.10 -13.88 18.23
CA GLU A 81 -9.42 -14.18 18.80
C GLU A 81 -10.46 -14.53 17.72
N LEU A 82 -10.40 -13.85 16.56
CA LEU A 82 -11.40 -13.95 15.50
C LEU A 82 -10.92 -14.77 14.29
N GLN A 83 -9.82 -15.50 14.40
CA GLN A 83 -9.14 -16.15 13.27
C GLN A 83 -9.96 -17.21 12.54
N ASP A 84 -10.94 -17.82 13.23
CA ASP A 84 -11.80 -18.87 12.70
C ASP A 84 -12.83 -18.30 11.72
N ASP A 85 -13.20 -17.02 11.85
CA ASP A 85 -14.22 -16.36 11.03
C ASP A 85 -13.64 -15.25 10.13
N LEU A 86 -12.55 -14.61 10.55
CA LEU A 86 -12.02 -13.40 9.92
C LEU A 86 -10.55 -13.55 9.52
N MET A 87 -10.25 -13.14 8.28
CA MET A 87 -8.90 -12.85 7.84
C MET A 87 -8.64 -11.34 7.94
N ILE A 88 -8.05 -10.91 9.06
CA ILE A 88 -7.80 -9.49 9.36
C ILE A 88 -6.51 -9.02 8.69
N VAL A 89 -6.61 -7.93 7.93
CA VAL A 89 -5.50 -7.20 7.31
C VAL A 89 -5.51 -5.77 7.83
N MET A 90 -4.37 -5.29 8.36
CA MET A 90 -4.27 -3.91 8.82
C MET A 90 -4.21 -2.97 7.62
N ARG A 91 -5.06 -1.95 7.58
CA ARG A 91 -4.99 -0.86 6.63
C ARG A 91 -3.82 0.09 6.98
N VAL A 92 -2.82 0.16 6.12
CA VAL A 92 -1.60 0.98 6.29
C VAL A 92 -1.42 1.92 5.10
N TYR A 93 -2.26 2.95 5.02
CA TYR A 93 -2.25 3.88 3.89
C TYR A 93 -1.40 5.12 4.25
N PHE A 94 -0.38 5.44 3.45
CA PHE A 94 0.51 6.55 3.77
C PHE A 94 0.01 7.90 3.24
N GLU A 95 -0.86 7.89 2.24
CA GLU A 95 -1.38 9.10 1.61
C GLU A 95 -2.89 8.96 1.36
N LYS A 96 -3.56 10.11 1.24
CA LYS A 96 -4.92 10.22 0.75
C LYS A 96 -4.92 11.08 -0.51
N PRO A 97 -5.44 10.59 -1.66
CA PRO A 97 -5.55 11.42 -2.87
C PRO A 97 -6.51 12.58 -2.61
N ARG A 98 -6.06 13.81 -2.86
CA ARG A 98 -6.86 15.06 -2.66
C ARG A 98 -6.85 15.93 -3.91
N THR A 99 -7.96 16.63 -4.12
CA THR A 99 -8.11 17.69 -5.14
C THR A 99 -7.79 19.09 -4.59
N THR A 100 -7.71 19.24 -3.26
CA THR A 100 -7.38 20.49 -2.57
C THR A 100 -5.98 20.44 -1.94
N VAL A 101 -5.42 21.61 -1.62
CA VAL A 101 -4.14 21.73 -0.93
C VAL A 101 -4.27 21.21 0.51
N GLY A 102 -3.28 20.45 0.97
CA GLY A 102 -3.20 19.89 2.32
C GLY A 102 -2.05 18.91 2.44
N TRP A 103 -1.90 18.29 3.61
CA TRP A 103 -0.84 17.31 3.86
C TRP A 103 -0.89 16.14 2.87
N LYS A 104 0.30 15.81 2.34
CA LYS A 104 0.54 14.87 1.23
C LYS A 104 0.84 13.44 1.67
N GLY A 105 0.74 13.15 2.96
CA GLY A 105 0.97 11.81 3.48
C GLY A 105 2.38 11.60 4.01
N LEU A 106 2.57 10.51 4.75
CA LEU A 106 3.77 10.24 5.55
C LEU A 106 5.01 10.01 4.70
N ILE A 107 4.87 9.38 3.52
CA ILE A 107 5.99 9.20 2.59
C ILE A 107 6.45 10.56 2.07
N ASN A 108 5.51 11.41 1.64
CA ASN A 108 5.84 12.68 1.00
C ASN A 108 6.33 13.72 2.02
N ASP A 109 5.66 13.85 3.16
CA ASP A 109 5.91 14.89 4.16
C ASP A 109 5.90 14.30 5.58
N PRO A 110 6.96 13.56 5.97
CA PRO A 110 6.98 12.80 7.22
C PRO A 110 7.04 13.67 8.49
N ASP A 111 7.47 14.92 8.36
CA ASP A 111 7.65 15.85 9.49
C ASP A 111 6.43 16.77 9.69
N LEU A 112 5.39 16.64 8.85
CA LEU A 112 4.16 17.44 8.89
C LEU A 112 4.42 18.97 8.76
N ASP A 113 5.54 19.34 8.16
CA ASP A 113 6.05 20.72 8.06
C ASP A 113 6.22 21.19 6.61
N SER A 114 5.74 20.42 5.63
CA SER A 114 5.92 20.66 4.19
C SER A 114 7.39 20.72 3.75
N SER A 115 8.29 20.03 4.45
CA SER A 115 9.71 19.92 4.06
C SER A 115 9.97 18.92 2.93
N TYR A 116 8.98 18.07 2.63
CA TYR A 116 9.02 17.07 1.56
C TYR A 116 10.24 16.12 1.61
N LYS A 117 10.57 15.63 2.81
CA LYS A 117 11.71 14.71 3.02
C LYS A 117 11.37 13.27 2.60
N VAL A 118 11.12 13.06 1.30
CA VAL A 118 10.65 11.78 0.75
C VAL A 118 11.55 10.59 1.10
N ASN A 119 12.88 10.73 1.03
CA ASN A 119 13.82 9.66 1.40
C ASN A 119 13.65 9.23 2.87
N LYS A 120 13.39 10.18 3.79
CA LYS A 120 13.07 9.87 5.19
C LYS A 120 11.72 9.16 5.29
N GLY A 121 10.71 9.64 4.58
CA GLY A 121 9.36 9.06 4.57
C GLY A 121 9.33 7.62 4.04
N LEU A 122 10.10 7.31 2.99
CA LEU A 122 10.25 5.95 2.47
C LEU A 122 10.84 4.99 3.52
N GLY A 123 11.88 5.42 4.23
CA GLY A 123 12.48 4.63 5.31
C GLY A 123 11.51 4.40 6.48
N ILE A 124 10.76 5.43 6.88
CA ILE A 124 9.72 5.32 7.92
C ILE A 124 8.62 4.35 7.49
N ALA A 125 8.09 4.49 6.28
CA ALA A 125 7.03 3.65 5.75
C ALA A 125 7.43 2.18 5.67
N ARG A 126 8.62 1.89 5.13
CA ARG A 126 9.14 0.51 5.06
C ARG A 126 9.35 -0.10 6.44
N ARG A 127 10.01 0.63 7.36
CA ARG A 127 10.21 0.16 8.73
C ARG A 127 8.88 -0.16 9.42
N LEU A 128 7.89 0.72 9.27
CA LEU A 128 6.56 0.51 9.86
C LEU A 128 5.89 -0.76 9.33
N LEU A 129 5.90 -0.98 8.00
CA LEU A 129 5.32 -2.18 7.40
C LEU A 129 6.04 -3.45 7.89
N LEU A 130 7.37 -3.42 7.98
CA LEU A 130 8.14 -4.54 8.53
C LEU A 130 7.72 -4.84 9.97
N SER A 131 7.70 -3.82 10.84
CA SER A 131 7.32 -3.99 12.24
C SER A 131 5.88 -4.48 12.41
N ILE A 132 4.94 -4.05 11.58
CA ILE A 132 3.54 -4.56 11.59
C ILE A 132 3.50 -6.05 11.22
N ASN A 133 4.20 -6.46 10.16
CA ASN A 133 4.28 -7.87 9.77
C ASN A 133 5.04 -8.72 10.82
N GLU A 134 6.04 -8.15 11.50
CA GLU A 134 6.71 -8.78 12.64
C GLU A 134 5.78 -8.97 13.85
N LEU A 135 4.71 -8.19 13.99
CA LEU A 135 3.67 -8.47 14.99
C LEU A 135 2.74 -9.62 14.55
N GLY A 136 2.90 -10.17 13.35
CA GLY A 136 2.05 -11.23 12.79
C GLY A 136 0.75 -10.72 12.19
N VAL A 137 0.67 -9.41 11.90
CA VAL A 137 -0.50 -8.78 11.27
C VAL A 137 -0.14 -8.42 9.83
N PRO A 138 -0.82 -8.99 8.82
CA PRO A 138 -0.56 -8.65 7.43
C PRO A 138 -1.00 -7.22 7.13
N ALA A 139 -0.18 -6.47 6.38
CA ALA A 139 -0.45 -5.09 6.00
C ALA A 139 -1.09 -4.97 4.61
N GLY A 140 -2.05 -4.04 4.47
CA GLY A 140 -2.70 -3.68 3.21
C GLY A 140 -2.53 -2.20 2.86
N CYS A 141 -2.21 -1.90 1.60
CA CYS A 141 -1.89 -0.55 1.12
C CYS A 141 -2.71 -0.15 -0.12
N GLU A 142 -2.85 1.16 -0.37
CA GLU A 142 -3.33 1.69 -1.65
C GLU A 142 -2.14 2.21 -2.46
N TYR A 143 -2.03 1.78 -3.72
CA TYR A 143 -0.96 2.20 -4.62
C TYR A 143 -1.44 3.41 -5.45
N LEU A 144 -0.84 4.57 -5.17
CA LEU A 144 -1.20 5.86 -5.78
C LEU A 144 -0.28 6.29 -6.93
N ASP A 145 0.86 5.62 -7.07
CA ASP A 145 1.85 5.85 -8.10
C ASP A 145 2.54 4.53 -8.49
N LEU A 146 3.38 4.58 -9.52
CA LEU A 146 3.99 3.40 -10.15
C LEU A 146 5.39 3.08 -9.60
N ILE A 147 5.90 3.91 -8.68
CA ILE A 147 7.30 3.88 -8.19
C ILE A 147 7.36 3.33 -6.76
N THR A 148 6.49 3.82 -5.87
CA THR A 148 6.43 3.41 -4.46
C THR A 148 6.30 1.89 -4.24
N PRO A 149 5.63 1.09 -5.11
CA PRO A 149 5.62 -0.37 -4.97
C PRO A 149 7.01 -1.01 -4.93
N GLN A 150 8.03 -0.42 -5.58
CA GLN A 150 9.39 -0.97 -5.54
C GLN A 150 10.04 -0.87 -4.14
N TYR A 151 9.58 0.07 -3.32
CA TYR A 151 10.15 0.31 -1.99
C TYR A 151 9.50 -0.54 -0.89
N THR A 152 8.23 -0.92 -1.07
CA THR A 152 7.42 -1.52 0.00
C THR A 152 6.56 -2.71 -0.44
N GLY A 153 6.44 -2.99 -1.74
CA GLY A 153 5.53 -4.00 -2.27
C GLY A 153 5.83 -5.43 -1.81
N ASP A 154 7.09 -5.71 -1.43
CA ASP A 154 7.53 -7.00 -0.90
C ASP A 154 6.89 -7.36 0.46
N VAL A 155 6.44 -6.36 1.22
CA VAL A 155 5.88 -6.51 2.59
C VAL A 155 4.39 -6.15 2.68
N VAL A 156 3.70 -6.11 1.53
CA VAL A 156 2.25 -5.85 1.44
C VAL A 156 1.51 -7.13 1.08
N ALA A 157 0.53 -7.50 1.90
CA ALA A 157 -0.28 -8.69 1.73
C ALA A 157 -1.53 -8.45 0.87
N TRP A 158 -2.00 -7.20 0.78
CA TRP A 158 -3.16 -6.81 -0.02
C TRP A 158 -3.02 -5.40 -0.58
N GLY A 159 -3.38 -5.22 -1.86
CA GLY A 159 -3.31 -3.95 -2.57
C GLY A 159 -4.69 -3.38 -2.89
N ALA A 160 -4.82 -2.05 -2.85
CA ALA A 160 -5.96 -1.33 -3.41
C ALA A 160 -5.55 -0.45 -4.59
N ILE A 161 -6.40 -0.44 -5.62
CA ILE A 161 -6.42 0.62 -6.63
C ILE A 161 -7.66 1.49 -6.37
N GLY A 162 -7.42 2.80 -6.22
CA GLY A 162 -8.40 3.78 -5.79
C GLY A 162 -9.47 4.09 -6.84
N ALA A 163 -10.61 4.63 -6.40
CA ALA A 163 -11.73 5.00 -7.28
C ALA A 163 -11.36 6.02 -8.37
N ARG A 164 -10.28 6.80 -8.17
CA ARG A 164 -9.76 7.79 -9.14
C ARG A 164 -8.67 7.23 -10.05
N THR A 165 -8.15 6.04 -9.76
CA THR A 165 -7.06 5.39 -10.50
C THR A 165 -7.47 4.05 -11.12
N THR A 166 -8.61 3.45 -10.75
CA THR A 166 -9.13 2.21 -11.34
C THR A 166 -9.31 2.30 -12.87
N GLU A 167 -9.60 3.48 -13.42
CA GLU A 167 -9.73 3.68 -14.87
C GLU A 167 -8.38 3.95 -15.57
N SER A 168 -7.32 4.20 -14.81
CA SER A 168 -5.98 4.45 -15.37
C SER A 168 -5.37 3.15 -15.91
N GLN A 169 -5.00 3.16 -17.19
CA GLN A 169 -4.29 2.06 -17.81
C GLN A 169 -3.02 1.68 -17.04
N CYS A 170 -2.15 2.65 -16.72
CA CYS A 170 -0.90 2.36 -16.01
C CYS A 170 -1.11 1.75 -14.62
N HIS A 171 -2.22 2.05 -13.94
CA HIS A 171 -2.52 1.42 -12.65
C HIS A 171 -3.05 -0.01 -12.81
N ARG A 172 -3.69 -0.33 -13.93
CA ARG A 172 -4.09 -1.71 -14.28
C ARG A 172 -2.88 -2.55 -14.67
N GLU A 173 -1.96 -1.97 -15.45
CA GLU A 173 -0.66 -2.56 -15.79
C GLU A 173 0.20 -2.76 -14.54
N LEU A 174 0.22 -1.79 -13.61
CA LEU A 174 0.86 -1.99 -12.31
C LEU A 174 0.24 -3.20 -11.58
N ALA A 175 -1.10 -3.26 -11.54
CA ALA A 175 -1.81 -4.30 -10.82
C ALA A 175 -1.59 -5.71 -11.37
N SER A 176 -1.32 -5.88 -12.68
CA SER A 176 -0.95 -7.19 -13.23
C SER A 176 0.42 -7.69 -12.75
N GLY A 177 1.31 -6.77 -12.33
CA GLY A 177 2.64 -7.09 -11.81
C GLY A 177 2.74 -7.11 -10.28
N LEU A 178 1.69 -6.73 -9.54
CA LEU A 178 1.73 -6.71 -8.08
C LEU A 178 1.72 -8.14 -7.51
N SER A 179 2.61 -8.41 -6.57
CA SER A 179 2.74 -9.73 -5.94
C SER A 179 1.60 -10.08 -4.96
N CYS A 180 0.74 -9.12 -4.62
CA CYS A 180 -0.37 -9.30 -3.68
C CYS A 180 -1.72 -9.30 -4.42
N PRO A 181 -2.77 -9.91 -3.84
CA PRO A 181 -4.13 -9.73 -4.33
C PRO A 181 -4.54 -8.25 -4.34
N VAL A 182 -5.23 -7.82 -5.40
CA VAL A 182 -5.60 -6.42 -5.62
C VAL A 182 -7.12 -6.24 -5.63
N GLY A 183 -7.61 -5.26 -4.86
CA GLY A 183 -8.98 -4.77 -4.93
C GLY A 183 -9.09 -3.48 -5.75
N PHE A 184 -9.94 -3.48 -6.78
CA PHE A 184 -10.29 -2.27 -7.54
C PHE A 184 -11.57 -1.65 -6.98
N LYS A 185 -11.50 -0.37 -6.55
CA LYS A 185 -12.71 0.36 -6.15
C LYS A 185 -13.54 0.73 -7.38
N ASN A 186 -14.87 0.79 -7.23
CA ASN A 186 -15.76 1.41 -8.20
C ASN A 186 -15.47 2.93 -8.33
N GLY A 187 -15.93 3.54 -9.42
CA GLY A 187 -15.70 4.95 -9.69
C GLY A 187 -16.34 5.87 -8.65
N THR A 188 -15.88 7.12 -8.55
CA THR A 188 -16.40 8.08 -7.55
C THR A 188 -17.90 8.40 -7.70
N ASN A 189 -18.49 8.07 -8.85
CA ASN A 189 -19.92 8.17 -9.15
C ASN A 189 -20.69 6.84 -9.00
N GLY A 190 -20.05 5.79 -8.47
CA GLY A 190 -20.64 4.46 -8.33
C GLY A 190 -20.51 3.55 -9.56
N ASN A 191 -19.78 3.95 -10.60
CA ASN A 191 -19.59 3.11 -11.78
C ASN A 191 -18.80 1.83 -11.44
N LEU A 192 -19.49 0.69 -11.45
CA LEU A 192 -18.89 -0.63 -11.18
C LEU A 192 -18.13 -1.19 -12.38
N LYS A 193 -18.53 -0.83 -13.61
CA LYS A 193 -17.98 -1.42 -14.84
C LYS A 193 -16.47 -1.22 -14.93
N ILE A 194 -15.96 -0.04 -14.54
CA ILE A 194 -14.53 0.25 -14.61
C ILE A 194 -13.69 -0.68 -13.71
N ALA A 195 -14.25 -1.15 -12.59
CA ALA A 195 -13.57 -2.08 -11.69
C ALA A 195 -13.58 -3.50 -12.27
N VAL A 196 -14.69 -3.92 -12.89
CA VAL A 196 -14.77 -5.21 -13.60
C VAL A 196 -13.81 -5.24 -14.79
N ASP A 197 -13.77 -4.19 -15.59
CA ASP A 197 -12.84 -4.06 -16.72
C ASP A 197 -11.38 -4.08 -16.22
N ALA A 198 -11.10 -3.46 -15.07
CA ALA A 198 -9.78 -3.45 -14.46
C ALA A 198 -9.34 -4.85 -13.97
N ILE A 199 -10.24 -5.65 -13.42
CA ILE A 199 -9.97 -7.05 -13.05
C ILE A 199 -9.56 -7.85 -14.30
N GLY A 200 -10.31 -7.71 -15.40
CA GLY A 200 -9.98 -8.35 -16.67
C GLY A 200 -8.61 -7.92 -17.19
N ALA A 201 -8.36 -6.61 -17.28
CA ALA A 201 -7.09 -6.08 -17.75
C ALA A 201 -5.88 -6.51 -16.89
N ALA A 202 -6.03 -6.53 -15.57
CA ALA A 202 -4.96 -6.92 -14.65
C ALA A 202 -4.70 -8.43 -14.62
N SER A 203 -5.56 -9.25 -15.22
CA SER A 203 -5.36 -10.69 -15.34
C SER A 203 -4.43 -11.10 -16.50
N ASP A 204 -4.12 -10.15 -17.39
CA ASP A 204 -3.24 -10.35 -18.55
C ASP A 204 -1.83 -9.74 -18.33
N PRO A 205 -0.79 -10.25 -19.01
CA PRO A 205 0.54 -9.65 -19.01
C PRO A 205 0.58 -8.27 -19.68
N HIS A 206 1.39 -7.36 -19.13
CA HIS A 206 1.70 -6.04 -19.68
C HIS A 206 3.20 -5.77 -19.66
#